data_AF-A0A9N9H867-F1
#
_entry.id   AF-A0A9N9H867-F1
#
_cell.length_a   1.000
_cell.length_b   1.000
_cell.length_c   1.000
_cell.angle_alpha   90.00
_cell.angle_beta   90.00
_cell.angle_gamma   90.00
#
_symmetry.space_group_name_H-M   'P 1'
#
loop_
_entity.id
_entity.type
_entity.pdbx_description
1 polymer ?
#
loop_
_entity_poly.entity_id
_entity_poly.type
_entity_poly.pdbx_seq_one_letter_code
_entity_poly.pdbx_strand_id
1 'polypeptide(L)'
;MPFFERKQQQNQKNGDAGHQRKISTSTIPTISKRRIYVNLPLPATELDQYGEPKECYVTNKIRTSKYTLLTFLPKNLFEQFRRVANMYFLFLVILQLFPMIGSEVQPFIASMPLISIILMTALKDVFEDWKRHTQDKNLNRSKTTLLRNWRNVNIPANDMSSQQFLIKIWNGFFNLLGYRIGENLDNKVSYTAHTGAIWTESHWQDVKVGDIVKLKNNDAVPADMIILSTSEPDGLCYVETKNLDGETNLKVRHCVPSTISITTESDCENIAFYVESEQPHSNLYSYTGVLHRPDHGGTGNNIIDPISINDVLLRGCVLRNTQWAIGLVVFTGTDTKIMLNSGDTPSKRSRIEIETNFHVCSFVHLQEYQKMLFVPQLKNCVSLFP
;
A
#
# COMPACT_ATOMS: atom_id res chain seq x y z
N MET A 1 8.86 20.62 -32.14
CA MET A 1 10.21 20.25 -31.63
C MET A 1 11.16 21.40 -31.86
N PRO A 2 11.37 22.30 -30.87
CA PRO A 2 12.75 22.77 -30.60
C PRO A 2 12.96 23.34 -29.17
N PHE A 3 12.49 22.64 -28.11
CA PHE A 3 12.72 23.08 -26.71
C PHE A 3 13.59 22.11 -25.89
N PHE A 4 13.87 20.91 -26.43
CA PHE A 4 14.61 19.85 -25.72
C PHE A 4 16.12 19.80 -26.01
N GLU A 5 16.62 20.48 -27.06
CA GLU A 5 18.05 20.46 -27.41
C GLU A 5 18.90 21.49 -26.64
N ARG A 6 18.28 22.49 -25.97
CA ARG A 6 19.03 23.54 -25.28
C ARG A 6 19.55 23.16 -23.89
N LYS A 7 19.11 22.04 -23.32
CA LYS A 7 19.56 21.57 -21.99
C LYS A 7 20.71 20.57 -22.01
N GLN A 8 21.07 20.01 -23.16
CA GLN A 8 22.17 19.04 -23.26
C GLN A 8 23.54 19.69 -23.55
N GLN A 9 23.58 20.90 -24.12
CA GLN A 9 24.84 21.58 -24.47
C GLN A 9 25.46 22.40 -23.32
N GLN A 10 24.74 22.65 -22.21
CA GLN A 10 25.30 23.37 -21.06
C GLN A 10 26.10 22.48 -20.09
N ASN A 11 25.98 21.15 -20.18
CA ASN A 11 26.69 20.21 -19.30
C ASN A 11 28.01 19.67 -19.89
N GLN A 12 28.41 20.09 -21.11
CA GLN A 12 29.63 19.59 -21.77
C GLN A 12 30.79 20.60 -21.84
N LYS A 13 30.69 21.76 -21.18
CA LYS A 13 31.73 22.80 -21.23
C LYS A 13 32.50 23.09 -19.94
N ASN A 14 32.25 22.36 -18.85
CA ASN A 14 33.02 22.52 -17.60
C ASN A 14 33.74 21.22 -17.23
N GLY A 15 34.79 20.91 -17.99
CA GLY A 15 35.86 20.01 -17.57
C GLY A 15 37.19 20.72 -17.80
N ASP A 16 37.82 21.19 -16.73
CA ASP A 16 39.28 21.19 -16.54
C ASP A 16 39.68 22.04 -15.32
N ALA A 17 39.85 21.37 -14.18
CA ALA A 17 40.75 21.81 -13.12
C ALA A 17 41.17 20.58 -12.32
N GLY A 18 42.41 20.15 -12.53
CA GLY A 18 43.02 19.02 -11.84
C GLY A 18 43.17 19.27 -10.35
N HIS A 19 42.65 18.34 -9.56
CA HIS A 19 43.09 18.12 -8.18
C HIS A 19 43.08 16.62 -7.90
N GLN A 20 44.28 16.02 -7.88
CA GLN A 20 44.51 14.67 -7.40
C GLN A 20 44.14 14.60 -5.91
N ARG A 21 42.93 14.10 -5.61
CA ARG A 21 42.57 13.66 -4.26
C ARG A 21 42.70 12.15 -4.18
N LYS A 22 43.53 11.73 -3.23
CA LYS A 22 43.79 10.35 -2.81
C LYS A 22 42.48 9.56 -2.71
N ILE A 23 42.46 8.39 -3.33
CA ILE A 23 41.38 7.41 -3.28
C ILE A 23 41.31 6.89 -1.84
N SER A 24 40.43 7.48 -1.03
CA SER A 24 39.87 6.79 0.13
C SER A 24 38.79 5.85 -0.40
N THR A 25 38.99 4.55 -0.19
CA THR A 25 38.04 3.48 -0.49
C THR A 25 36.70 3.74 0.22
N SER A 26 35.83 4.54 -0.41
CA SER A 26 34.46 4.73 0.05
C SER A 26 33.67 3.51 -0.38
N THR A 27 33.34 2.67 0.59
CA THR A 27 32.35 1.58 0.50
C THR A 27 31.17 2.05 -0.33
N ILE A 28 31.03 1.54 -1.55
CA ILE A 28 29.81 1.67 -2.33
C ILE A 28 28.71 1.07 -1.43
N PRO A 29 27.64 1.81 -1.09
CA PRO A 29 26.53 1.20 -0.38
C PRO A 29 25.98 0.12 -1.31
N THR A 30 26.29 -1.14 -1.00
CA THR A 30 25.67 -2.30 -1.63
C THR A 30 24.17 -2.11 -1.45
N ILE A 31 23.47 -1.82 -2.54
CA ILE A 31 22.01 -1.79 -2.57
C ILE A 31 21.57 -3.12 -1.98
N SER A 32 20.93 -3.10 -0.81
CA SER A 32 20.47 -4.32 -0.14
C SER A 32 19.48 -4.99 -1.07
N LYS A 33 19.85 -6.17 -1.59
CA LYS A 33 18.99 -7.00 -2.42
C LYS A 33 18.11 -7.83 -1.51
N ARG A 34 16.86 -8.04 -1.92
CA ARG A 34 15.90 -8.84 -1.15
C ARG A 34 16.23 -10.32 -1.38
N ARG A 35 16.47 -11.07 -0.32
CA ARG A 35 16.70 -12.52 -0.39
C ARG A 35 15.59 -13.28 0.30
N ILE A 36 15.08 -14.31 -0.38
CA ILE A 36 13.96 -15.12 0.09
C ILE A 36 14.42 -16.57 0.08
N TYR A 37 14.34 -17.24 1.23
CA TYR A 37 14.83 -18.59 1.44
C TYR A 37 13.66 -19.57 1.53
N VAL A 38 13.82 -20.73 0.91
CA VAL A 38 12.86 -21.84 0.97
C VAL A 38 13.63 -23.07 1.41
N ASN A 39 13.24 -23.65 2.55
CA ASN A 39 13.88 -24.82 3.18
C ASN A 39 15.40 -24.70 3.40
N LEU A 40 15.93 -23.48 3.40
CA LEU A 40 17.31 -23.18 3.77
C LEU A 40 17.32 -22.36 5.06
N PRO A 41 18.23 -22.66 6.01
CA PRO A 41 18.42 -21.80 7.16
C PRO A 41 18.96 -20.44 6.70
N LEU A 42 18.47 -19.36 7.32
CA LEU A 42 19.01 -18.03 7.06
C LEU A 42 20.48 -17.96 7.47
N PRO A 43 21.33 -17.31 6.67
CA PRO A 43 22.72 -17.07 7.05
C PRO A 43 22.79 -16.08 8.21
N ALA A 44 23.83 -16.18 9.04
CA ALA A 44 24.02 -15.31 10.21
C ALA A 44 24.09 -13.81 9.87
N THR A 45 24.36 -13.44 8.62
CA THR A 45 24.36 -12.05 8.13
C THR A 45 22.96 -11.45 8.01
N GLU A 46 21.94 -12.29 7.86
CA GLU A 46 20.54 -11.91 7.68
C GLU A 46 19.69 -12.15 8.93
N LEU A 47 20.31 -12.67 9.98
CA LEU A 47 19.72 -12.80 11.30
C LEU A 47 20.11 -11.59 12.16
N ASP A 48 19.19 -11.18 13.02
CA ASP A 48 19.46 -10.22 14.07
C ASP A 48 20.18 -10.88 15.27
N GLN A 49 20.44 -10.09 16.31
CA GLN A 49 21.06 -10.55 17.55
C GLN A 49 20.22 -11.59 18.34
N TYR A 50 18.94 -11.75 17.99
CA TYR A 50 18.02 -12.70 18.60
C TYR A 50 17.80 -13.96 17.75
N GLY A 51 18.44 -14.05 16.58
CA GLY A 51 18.27 -15.16 15.65
C GLY A 51 16.98 -15.08 14.82
N GLU A 52 16.35 -13.90 14.73
CA GLU A 52 15.18 -13.63 13.90
C GLU A 52 15.60 -12.95 12.58
N PRO A 53 14.80 -13.06 11.50
CA PRO A 53 15.11 -12.40 10.24
C PRO A 53 15.21 -10.87 10.40
N LYS A 54 16.31 -10.28 9.91
CA LYS A 54 16.55 -8.83 9.94
C LYS A 54 15.63 -8.07 8.98
N GLU A 55 15.33 -8.66 7.83
CA GLU A 55 14.46 -8.08 6.82
C GLU A 55 12.99 -8.31 7.19
N CYS A 56 12.23 -7.22 7.32
CA CYS A 56 10.81 -7.25 7.64
C CYS A 56 9.99 -6.94 6.38
N TYR A 57 9.00 -7.77 6.09
CA TYR A 57 8.13 -7.61 4.93
C TYR A 57 6.79 -6.98 5.29
N VAL A 58 6.23 -6.21 4.36
CA VAL A 58 4.89 -5.62 4.52
C VAL A 58 3.80 -6.69 4.43
N THR A 59 2.71 -6.52 5.18
CA THR A 59 1.53 -7.40 5.12
C THR A 59 0.86 -7.35 3.74
N ASN A 60 0.26 -8.44 3.28
CA ASN A 60 -0.50 -8.45 2.02
C ASN A 60 -1.87 -7.74 2.08
N LYS A 61 -2.25 -7.22 3.26
CA LYS A 61 -3.48 -6.46 3.44
C LYS A 61 -3.45 -5.16 2.65
N ILE A 62 -4.40 -4.98 1.74
CA ILE A 62 -4.62 -3.71 1.03
C ILE A 62 -5.56 -2.81 1.82
N ARG A 63 -5.26 -1.51 1.79
CA ARG A 63 -6.15 -0.46 2.28
C ARG A 63 -6.16 0.71 1.29
N THR A 64 -7.32 0.98 0.69
CA THR A 64 -7.56 2.11 -0.22
C THR A 64 -8.38 3.24 0.41
N SER A 65 -8.97 2.97 1.59
CA SER A 65 -9.68 3.97 2.39
C SER A 65 -8.80 5.10 2.89
N LYS A 66 -9.31 6.33 2.81
CA LYS A 66 -8.58 7.55 3.18
C LYS A 66 -8.63 7.79 4.69
N TYR A 67 -9.72 7.40 5.34
CA TYR A 67 -9.98 7.71 6.74
C TYR A 67 -10.04 6.44 7.60
N THR A 68 -9.49 6.51 8.82
CA THR A 68 -9.95 5.66 9.94
C THR A 68 -11.07 6.36 10.69
N LEU A 69 -11.84 5.62 11.51
CA LEU A 69 -12.87 6.20 12.39
C LEU A 69 -12.35 7.39 13.22
N LEU A 70 -11.13 7.30 13.76
CA LEU A 70 -10.52 8.35 14.57
C LEU A 70 -9.97 9.51 13.73
N THR A 71 -9.39 9.23 12.57
CA THR A 71 -8.80 10.27 11.71
C THR A 71 -9.83 10.97 10.81
N PHE A 72 -11.07 10.44 10.72
CA PHE A 72 -12.09 10.96 9.82
C PHE A 72 -12.38 12.42 10.13
N LEU A 73 -12.82 12.74 11.34
CA LEU A 73 -13.22 14.10 11.70
C LEU A 73 -12.09 15.14 11.50
N PRO A 74 -10.86 14.98 12.05
CA PRO A 74 -9.83 15.98 11.90
C PRO A 74 -9.35 16.14 10.46
N LYS A 75 -9.16 15.03 9.72
CA LYS A 75 -8.69 15.12 8.32
C LYS A 75 -9.79 15.62 7.39
N ASN A 76 -11.03 15.18 7.57
CA ASN A 76 -12.15 15.62 6.75
C ASN A 76 -12.41 17.12 6.96
N LEU A 77 -12.44 17.57 8.21
CA LEU A 77 -12.65 18.98 8.52
C LEU A 77 -11.52 19.87 7.98
N PHE A 78 -10.26 19.43 8.13
CA PHE A 78 -9.10 20.13 7.54
C PHE A 78 -9.22 20.26 6.01
N GLU A 79 -9.63 19.20 5.32
CA GLU A 79 -9.83 19.21 3.86
C GLU A 79 -10.98 20.12 3.44
N GLN A 80 -12.06 20.16 4.22
CA GLN A 80 -13.18 21.07 3.97
C GLN A 80 -12.77 22.54 4.17
N PHE A 81 -12.01 22.87 5.22
CA PHE A 81 -11.54 24.25 5.45
C PHE A 81 -10.40 24.69 4.55
N ARG A 82 -9.80 23.77 3.78
CA ARG A 82 -8.88 24.15 2.69
C ARG A 82 -9.59 24.86 1.52
N ARG A 83 -10.93 24.94 1.54
CA ARG A 83 -11.74 25.74 0.60
C ARG A 83 -11.93 27.16 1.15
N VAL A 84 -11.65 28.16 0.32
CA VAL A 84 -11.69 29.58 0.72
C VAL A 84 -13.10 30.01 1.17
N ALA A 85 -14.15 29.49 0.53
CA ALA A 85 -15.53 29.75 0.93
C ALA A 85 -15.83 29.33 2.37
N ASN A 86 -15.37 28.15 2.79
CA ASN A 86 -15.61 27.66 4.14
C ASN A 86 -14.86 28.49 5.19
N MET A 87 -13.66 28.97 4.88
CA MET A 87 -12.93 29.91 5.74
C MET A 87 -13.64 31.27 5.83
N TYR A 88 -14.20 31.76 4.72
CA TYR A 88 -14.97 33.00 4.69
C TYR A 88 -16.22 32.92 5.56
N PHE A 89 -17.05 31.88 5.40
CA PHE A 89 -18.25 31.70 6.21
C PHE A 89 -17.90 31.50 7.69
N LEU A 90 -16.81 30.80 8.01
CA LEU A 90 -16.33 30.67 9.38
C LEU A 90 -15.93 32.02 9.97
N PHE A 91 -15.23 32.85 9.20
CA PHE A 91 -14.86 34.20 9.63
C PHE A 91 -16.09 35.08 9.89
N LEU A 92 -17.11 35.02 9.03
CA LEU A 92 -18.38 35.74 9.26
C LEU A 92 -19.06 35.30 10.56
N VAL A 93 -19.13 33.99 10.81
CA VAL A 93 -19.71 33.44 12.05
C VAL A 93 -18.92 33.93 13.27
N ILE A 94 -17.58 33.94 13.21
CA ILE A 94 -16.72 34.44 14.29
C ILE A 94 -16.94 35.93 14.54
N LEU A 95 -17.02 36.76 13.50
CA LEU A 95 -17.30 38.20 13.67
C LEU A 95 -18.64 38.44 14.36
N GLN A 96 -19.64 37.61 14.09
CA GLN A 96 -20.97 37.71 14.67
C GLN A 96 -21.05 37.24 16.14
N LEU A 97 -19.98 36.61 16.66
CA LEU A 97 -19.85 36.32 18.10
C LEU A 97 -19.54 37.58 18.92
N PHE A 98 -19.02 38.66 18.29
CA PHE A 98 -18.76 39.93 18.97
C PHE A 98 -20.02 40.80 18.99
N PRO A 99 -20.64 41.05 20.16
CA PRO A 99 -21.90 41.78 20.26
C PRO A 99 -21.81 43.24 19.78
N MET A 100 -20.59 43.79 19.67
CA MET A 100 -20.32 45.14 19.16
C MET A 100 -20.43 45.26 17.64
N ILE A 101 -20.34 44.14 16.92
CA ILE A 101 -20.29 44.07 15.44
C ILE A 101 -21.53 43.33 14.89
N GLY A 102 -22.07 42.36 15.64
CA GLY A 102 -23.20 41.54 15.23
C GLY A 102 -24.53 42.30 15.28
N SER A 103 -25.27 42.29 14.17
CA SER A 103 -26.68 42.66 14.13
C SER A 103 -27.55 41.62 14.86
N GLU A 104 -28.84 41.96 15.06
CA GLU A 104 -29.92 41.29 15.81
C GLU A 104 -30.11 39.77 15.65
N VAL A 105 -29.35 39.10 14.78
CA VAL A 105 -29.45 37.66 14.50
C VAL A 105 -28.58 36.87 15.46
N GLN A 106 -29.17 35.87 16.12
CA GLN A 106 -28.46 34.96 17.01
C GLN A 106 -27.31 34.23 16.27
N PRO A 107 -26.09 34.15 16.86
CA PRO A 107 -24.94 33.51 16.22
C PRO A 107 -25.19 32.06 15.77
N PHE A 108 -26.04 31.34 16.50
CA PHE A 108 -26.49 29.99 16.14
C PHE A 108 -27.17 29.96 14.76
N ILE A 109 -28.10 30.87 14.49
CA ILE A 109 -28.84 30.96 13.23
C ILE A 109 -27.89 31.30 12.09
N ALA A 110 -26.95 32.22 12.31
CA ALA A 110 -25.94 32.59 11.31
C ALA A 110 -24.99 31.43 10.94
N SER A 111 -24.71 30.51 11.88
CA SER A 111 -23.85 29.35 11.65
C SER A 111 -24.51 28.19 10.91
N MET A 112 -25.85 28.14 10.87
CA MET A 112 -26.62 27.01 10.30
C MET A 112 -26.24 26.65 8.86
N PRO A 113 -26.08 27.59 7.92
CA PRO A 113 -25.71 27.27 6.55
C PRO A 113 -24.31 26.65 6.43
N LEU A 114 -23.35 27.11 7.24
CA LEU A 114 -22.00 26.56 7.25
C LEU A 114 -22.01 25.14 7.82
N ILE A 115 -22.70 24.94 8.94
CA ILE A 115 -22.84 23.62 9.58
C ILE A 115 -23.52 22.63 8.63
N SER A 116 -24.59 23.04 7.94
CA SER A 116 -25.32 22.16 7.02
C SER A 116 -24.47 21.72 5.83
N ILE A 117 -23.70 22.63 5.23
CA ILE A 117 -22.78 22.32 4.12
C ILE A 117 -21.66 21.39 4.59
N ILE A 118 -21.08 21.65 5.77
CA ILE A 118 -20.00 20.82 6.32
C ILE A 118 -20.51 19.41 6.62
N LEU A 119 -21.69 19.32 7.23
CA LEU A 119 -22.32 18.06 7.58
C LEU A 119 -22.69 17.25 6.33
N MET A 120 -23.33 17.87 5.33
CA MET A 120 -23.70 17.18 4.09
C MET A 120 -22.45 16.64 3.37
N THR A 121 -21.39 17.44 3.30
CA THR A 121 -20.12 17.03 2.67
C THR A 121 -19.48 15.89 3.46
N ALA A 122 -19.46 15.98 4.79
CA ALA A 122 -18.91 14.92 5.63
C ALA A 122 -19.68 13.61 5.46
N LEU A 123 -21.02 13.64 5.45
CA LEU A 123 -21.87 12.46 5.25
C LEU A 123 -21.60 11.78 3.90
N LYS A 124 -21.48 12.58 2.83
CA LYS A 124 -21.10 12.06 1.51
C LYS A 124 -19.74 11.36 1.56
N ASP A 125 -18.72 12.00 2.15
CA ASP A 125 -17.38 11.46 2.25
C ASP A 125 -17.32 10.18 3.12
N VAL A 126 -18.13 10.11 4.19
CA VAL A 126 -18.30 8.88 4.98
C VAL A 126 -18.85 7.75 4.12
N PHE A 127 -19.92 8.00 3.35
CA PHE A 127 -20.53 6.97 2.51
C PHE A 127 -19.55 6.44 1.45
N GLU A 128 -18.82 7.36 0.79
CA GLU A 128 -17.79 6.98 -0.19
C GLU A 128 -16.66 6.16 0.45
N ASP A 129 -16.15 6.57 1.63
CA ASP A 129 -15.07 5.84 2.30
C ASP A 129 -15.56 4.49 2.86
N TRP A 130 -16.80 4.40 3.35
CA TRP A 130 -17.42 3.14 3.80
C TRP A 130 -17.52 2.12 2.68
N LYS A 131 -17.87 2.56 1.46
CA LYS A 131 -17.86 1.71 0.27
C LYS A 131 -16.45 1.17 -0.01
N ARG A 132 -15.41 1.99 0.13
CA ARG A 132 -14.00 1.56 -0.04
C ARG A 132 -13.58 0.55 1.01
N HIS A 133 -13.92 0.76 2.29
CA HIS A 133 -13.64 -0.22 3.35
C HIS A 133 -14.30 -1.57 3.08
N THR A 134 -15.53 -1.56 2.54
CA THR A 134 -16.25 -2.78 2.17
C THR A 134 -15.56 -3.50 1.02
N GLN A 135 -15.12 -2.77 -0.02
CA GLN A 135 -14.35 -3.31 -1.14
C GLN A 135 -13.00 -3.89 -0.68
N ASP A 136 -12.25 -3.15 0.13
CA ASP A 136 -10.98 -3.59 0.71
C ASP A 136 -11.18 -4.87 1.54
N LYS A 137 -12.23 -4.93 2.36
CA LYS A 137 -12.55 -6.11 3.19
C LYS A 137 -12.86 -7.34 2.33
N ASN A 138 -13.60 -7.16 1.24
CA ASN A 138 -13.91 -8.25 0.33
C ASN A 138 -12.65 -8.77 -0.37
N LEU A 139 -11.80 -7.86 -0.87
CA LEU A 139 -10.55 -8.22 -1.55
C LEU A 139 -9.56 -8.91 -0.60
N ASN A 140 -9.42 -8.42 0.63
CA ASN A 140 -8.55 -9.03 1.63
C ASN A 140 -9.03 -10.41 2.09
N ARG A 141 -10.34 -10.69 1.99
CA ARG A 141 -10.97 -11.97 2.32
C ARG A 141 -11.09 -12.92 1.13
N SER A 142 -10.64 -12.51 -0.06
CA SER A 142 -10.51 -13.41 -1.21
C SER A 142 -9.68 -14.63 -0.82
N LYS A 143 -10.09 -15.78 -1.32
CA LYS A 143 -9.49 -17.07 -1.00
C LYS A 143 -8.30 -17.35 -1.92
N THR A 144 -7.32 -18.06 -1.40
CA THR A 144 -6.19 -18.63 -2.15
C THR A 144 -5.71 -19.90 -1.47
N THR A 145 -4.97 -20.74 -2.18
CA THR A 145 -4.44 -21.99 -1.61
C THR A 145 -2.99 -21.80 -1.22
N LEU A 146 -2.68 -21.96 0.07
CA LEU A 146 -1.34 -21.84 0.62
C LEU A 146 -0.83 -23.19 1.12
N LEU A 147 0.48 -23.40 1.03
CA LEU A 147 1.13 -24.51 1.69
C LEU A 147 1.18 -24.25 3.20
N ARG A 148 0.46 -25.06 3.99
CA ARG A 148 0.44 -24.98 5.47
C ARG A 148 1.09 -26.22 6.08
N ASN A 149 1.28 -26.21 7.40
CA ASN A 149 2.10 -27.18 8.15
C ASN A 149 3.58 -27.20 7.74
N TRP A 150 4.05 -26.09 7.18
CA TRP A 150 5.41 -25.86 6.74
C TRP A 150 5.95 -24.57 7.38
N ARG A 151 7.22 -24.54 7.77
CA ARG A 151 7.84 -23.38 8.40
C ARG A 151 8.44 -22.44 7.36
N ASN A 152 7.79 -21.30 7.17
CA ASN A 152 8.39 -20.19 6.43
C ASN A 152 9.51 -19.55 7.27
N VAL A 153 10.75 -19.64 6.81
CA VAL A 153 11.94 -19.12 7.50
C VAL A 153 12.04 -17.60 7.43
N ASN A 154 11.45 -16.97 6.41
CA ASN A 154 11.59 -15.53 6.13
C ASN A 154 10.80 -14.63 7.08
N ILE A 155 10.10 -15.22 8.03
CA ILE A 155 9.13 -14.55 8.90
C ILE A 155 9.47 -14.96 10.32
N PRO A 156 9.47 -14.02 11.27
CA PRO A 156 9.80 -14.35 12.64
C PRO A 156 8.85 -15.42 13.18
N ALA A 157 9.41 -16.38 13.92
CA ALA A 157 8.62 -17.52 14.44
C ALA A 157 7.52 -17.05 15.40
N ASN A 158 7.76 -15.92 16.05
CA ASN A 158 6.81 -15.24 16.91
C ASN A 158 6.34 -13.96 16.20
N ASP A 159 5.57 -14.12 15.12
CA ASP A 159 4.81 -13.01 14.52
C ASP A 159 3.69 -12.58 15.48
N MET A 160 4.11 -11.93 16.56
CA MET A 160 3.24 -11.25 17.50
C MET A 160 2.63 -10.10 16.71
N SER A 161 1.49 -10.39 16.08
CA SER A 161 0.67 -9.39 15.41
C SER A 161 0.60 -8.13 16.27
N SER A 162 0.64 -6.94 15.69
CA SER A 162 0.60 -5.66 16.45
C SER A 162 -0.60 -5.57 17.40
N GLN A 163 -1.62 -6.41 17.21
CA GLN A 163 -2.73 -6.61 18.14
C GLN A 163 -2.30 -7.25 19.48
N GLN A 164 -1.41 -8.25 19.49
CA GLN A 164 -0.89 -8.85 20.74
C GLN A 164 0.03 -7.90 21.50
N PHE A 165 0.79 -7.04 20.81
CA PHE A 165 1.57 -5.98 21.45
C PHE A 165 0.67 -4.94 22.13
N LEU A 166 -0.38 -4.49 21.44
CA LEU A 166 -1.39 -3.59 22.03
C LEU A 166 -2.13 -4.25 23.19
N ILE A 167 -2.48 -5.54 23.08
CA ILE A 167 -3.07 -6.31 24.19
C ILE A 167 -2.10 -6.41 25.36
N LYS A 168 -0.79 -6.61 25.15
CA LYS A 168 0.22 -6.61 26.22
C LYS A 168 0.39 -5.25 26.88
N ILE A 169 0.41 -4.16 26.11
CA ILE A 169 0.42 -2.79 26.66
C ILE A 169 -0.85 -2.52 27.46
N TRP A 170 -2.00 -2.88 26.89
CA TRP A 170 -3.30 -2.65 27.51
C TRP A 170 -3.47 -3.49 28.78
N ASN A 171 -3.11 -4.78 28.75
CA ASN A 171 -3.08 -5.65 29.92
C ASN A 171 -2.05 -5.19 30.96
N GLY A 172 -0.90 -4.65 30.53
CA GLY A 172 0.08 -4.03 31.43
C GLY A 172 -0.46 -2.79 32.13
N PHE A 173 -1.16 -1.93 31.40
CA PHE A 173 -1.84 -0.74 31.92
C PHE A 173 -3.00 -1.10 32.87
N PHE A 174 -3.82 -2.10 32.53
CA PHE A 174 -4.91 -2.57 33.39
C PHE A 174 -4.40 -3.33 34.63
N ASN A 175 -3.30 -4.08 34.53
CA ASN A 175 -2.64 -4.67 35.71
C ASN A 175 -2.06 -3.60 36.64
N LEU A 176 -1.50 -2.50 36.11
CA LEU A 176 -1.06 -1.34 36.89
C LEU A 176 -2.23 -0.64 37.61
N LEU A 177 -3.43 -0.65 37.00
CA LEU A 177 -4.67 -0.14 37.57
C LEU A 177 -5.43 -1.16 38.44
N GLY A 178 -4.84 -2.33 38.73
CA GLY A 178 -5.41 -3.35 39.61
C GLY A 178 -6.61 -4.12 39.02
N TYR A 179 -6.82 -4.05 37.71
CA TYR A 179 -7.93 -4.72 37.02
C TYR A 179 -7.45 -6.01 36.35
N ARG A 180 -7.82 -7.17 36.90
CA ARG A 180 -7.55 -8.49 36.29
C ARG A 180 -8.62 -8.79 35.23
N ILE A 181 -8.31 -8.58 33.96
CA ILE A 181 -9.11 -9.09 32.85
C ILE A 181 -8.76 -10.57 32.69
N GLY A 182 -9.75 -11.46 32.87
CA GLY A 182 -9.58 -12.89 32.63
C GLY A 182 -9.23 -13.16 31.16
N GLU A 183 -8.11 -13.81 30.92
CA GLU A 183 -7.73 -14.30 29.59
C GLU A 183 -8.68 -15.43 29.19
N ASN A 184 -9.60 -15.17 28.27
CA ASN A 184 -10.22 -16.19 27.45
C ASN A 184 -9.61 -16.05 26.05
N LEU A 185 -8.60 -16.86 25.76
CA LEU A 185 -7.91 -16.86 24.47
C LEU A 185 -7.58 -18.27 24.02
N ASP A 186 -8.60 -19.12 23.95
CA ASP A 186 -8.52 -20.37 23.21
C ASP A 186 -9.16 -20.19 21.82
N ASN A 187 -8.57 -19.33 20.98
CA ASN A 187 -8.61 -19.59 19.54
C ASN A 187 -7.59 -20.70 19.27
N LYS A 188 -7.98 -21.92 19.66
CA LYS A 188 -7.26 -23.14 19.35
C LYS A 188 -7.37 -23.31 17.83
N VAL A 189 -6.37 -22.82 17.11
CA VAL A 189 -6.12 -23.31 15.74
C VAL A 189 -5.93 -24.81 15.90
N SER A 190 -6.93 -25.56 15.45
CA SER A 190 -6.88 -27.02 15.41
C SER A 190 -5.73 -27.41 14.49
N TYR A 191 -4.54 -27.61 15.06
CA TYR A 191 -3.49 -28.39 14.42
C TYR A 191 -3.99 -29.83 14.43
N THR A 192 -4.76 -30.21 13.42
CA THR A 192 -4.88 -31.62 13.08
C THR A 192 -3.47 -32.09 12.77
N ALA A 193 -3.00 -33.08 13.54
CA ALA A 193 -1.67 -33.66 13.43
C ALA A 193 -1.50 -34.40 12.09
N HIS A 194 -1.39 -33.63 11.01
CA HIS A 194 -0.89 -34.12 9.74
C HIS A 194 0.62 -33.91 9.74
N THR A 195 1.36 -35.02 9.69
CA THR A 195 2.81 -35.05 9.54
C THR A 195 3.14 -34.74 8.08
N GLY A 196 3.17 -33.45 7.73
CA GLY A 196 3.54 -32.98 6.40
C GLY A 196 2.75 -31.76 5.94
N ALA A 197 3.34 -31.05 4.98
CA ALA A 197 2.79 -29.89 4.35
C ALA A 197 1.52 -30.24 3.58
N ILE A 198 0.51 -29.38 3.69
CA ILE A 198 -0.80 -29.59 3.07
C ILE A 198 -1.27 -28.29 2.43
N TRP A 199 -1.84 -28.41 1.22
CA TRP A 199 -2.57 -27.32 0.59
C TRP A 199 -3.83 -26.99 1.40
N THR A 200 -3.88 -25.77 1.93
CA THR A 200 -5.00 -25.29 2.74
C THR A 200 -5.51 -23.97 2.18
N GLU A 201 -6.83 -23.79 2.20
CA GLU A 201 -7.43 -22.51 1.83
C GLU A 201 -7.11 -21.43 2.87
N SER A 202 -6.75 -20.24 2.42
CA SER A 202 -6.42 -19.09 3.26
C SER A 202 -6.88 -17.80 2.60
N HIS A 203 -6.92 -16.71 3.36
CA HIS A 203 -7.28 -15.39 2.83
C HIS A 203 -6.07 -14.65 2.28
N TRP A 204 -6.30 -13.75 1.32
CA TRP A 204 -5.25 -12.94 0.70
C TRP A 204 -4.46 -12.11 1.71
N GLN A 205 -5.12 -11.58 2.75
CA GLN A 205 -4.45 -10.81 3.81
C GLN A 205 -3.43 -11.64 4.63
N ASP A 206 -3.55 -12.97 4.63
CA ASP A 206 -2.71 -13.89 5.41
C ASP A 206 -1.53 -14.43 4.60
N VAL A 207 -1.41 -14.03 3.32
CA VAL A 207 -0.28 -14.35 2.44
C VAL A 207 0.93 -13.52 2.85
N LYS A 208 2.09 -14.17 2.98
CA LYS A 208 3.34 -13.51 3.36
C LYS A 208 4.47 -13.83 2.39
N VAL A 209 5.54 -13.05 2.43
CA VAL A 209 6.73 -13.27 1.58
C VAL A 209 7.37 -14.62 1.92
N GLY A 210 7.74 -15.39 0.90
CA GLY A 210 8.27 -16.74 1.06
C GLY A 210 7.20 -17.84 1.19
N ASP A 211 5.90 -17.49 1.23
CA ASP A 211 4.85 -18.51 1.17
C ASP A 211 4.76 -19.11 -0.24
N ILE A 212 4.46 -20.40 -0.29
CA ILE A 212 4.17 -21.12 -1.54
C ILE A 212 2.66 -21.13 -1.75
N VAL A 213 2.23 -20.58 -2.88
CA VAL A 213 0.83 -20.48 -3.29
C VAL A 213 0.58 -21.42 -4.45
N LYS A 214 -0.54 -22.14 -4.41
CA LYS A 214 -1.08 -22.92 -5.53
C LYS A 214 -2.31 -22.23 -6.09
N LEU A 215 -2.22 -21.78 -7.33
CA LEU A 215 -3.32 -21.19 -8.08
C LEU A 215 -3.99 -22.28 -8.92
N LYS A 216 -5.31 -22.23 -9.02
CA LYS A 216 -6.10 -23.05 -9.96
C LYS A 216 -6.50 -22.22 -11.17
N ASN A 217 -6.97 -22.88 -12.21
CA ASN A 217 -7.50 -22.19 -13.39
C ASN A 217 -8.58 -21.17 -13.01
N ASN A 218 -8.48 -19.96 -13.56
CA ASN A 218 -9.32 -18.78 -13.27
C ASN A 218 -9.11 -18.13 -11.89
N ASP A 219 -8.12 -18.55 -11.11
CA ASP A 219 -7.77 -17.86 -9.87
C ASP A 219 -7.02 -16.55 -10.17
N ALA A 220 -7.35 -15.50 -9.43
CA ALA A 220 -6.60 -14.26 -9.44
C ALA A 220 -5.34 -14.39 -8.56
N VAL A 221 -4.25 -13.81 -9.04
CA VAL A 221 -2.95 -13.82 -8.37
C VAL A 221 -2.99 -12.89 -7.13
N PRO A 222 -2.74 -13.41 -5.91
CA PRO A 222 -2.94 -12.65 -4.66
C PRO A 222 -1.83 -11.64 -4.34
N ALA A 223 -0.62 -11.88 -4.85
CA ALA A 223 0.62 -11.16 -4.57
C ALA A 223 1.62 -11.42 -5.71
N ASP A 224 2.67 -10.61 -5.86
CA ASP A 224 3.65 -10.85 -6.93
C ASP A 224 4.50 -12.07 -6.57
N MET A 225 4.55 -13.05 -7.48
CA MET A 225 5.11 -14.37 -7.19
C MET A 225 5.87 -14.95 -8.38
N ILE A 226 6.97 -15.65 -8.11
CA ILE A 226 7.75 -16.38 -9.13
C ILE A 226 7.09 -17.73 -9.37
N ILE A 227 6.98 -18.11 -10.64
CA ILE A 227 6.41 -19.39 -11.05
C ILE A 227 7.46 -20.48 -10.81
N LEU A 228 7.15 -21.40 -9.90
CA LEU A 228 8.02 -22.54 -9.61
C LEU A 228 7.71 -23.71 -10.54
N SER A 229 6.42 -24.02 -10.72
CA SER A 229 5.97 -25.15 -11.52
C SER A 229 4.54 -24.93 -12.01
N THR A 230 4.16 -25.63 -13.08
CA THR A 230 2.87 -25.51 -13.75
C THR A 230 2.34 -26.88 -14.15
N SER A 231 1.03 -26.98 -14.40
CA SER A 231 0.41 -28.21 -14.92
C SER A 231 0.84 -28.59 -16.34
N GLU A 232 1.32 -27.63 -17.13
CA GLU A 232 1.70 -27.86 -18.52
C GLU A 232 3.10 -28.49 -18.61
N PRO A 233 3.32 -29.44 -19.55
CA PRO A 233 4.57 -30.21 -19.64
C PRO A 233 5.81 -29.36 -19.98
N ASP A 234 5.62 -28.23 -20.66
CA ASP A 234 6.70 -27.31 -21.04
C ASP A 234 7.00 -26.24 -19.97
N GLY A 235 6.38 -26.32 -18.79
CA GLY A 235 6.55 -25.31 -17.75
C GLY A 235 5.86 -23.97 -18.08
N LEU A 236 4.86 -23.99 -18.97
CA LEU A 236 4.17 -22.79 -19.44
C LEU A 236 2.90 -22.52 -18.63
N CYS A 237 2.58 -21.24 -18.44
CA CYS A 237 1.23 -20.85 -18.03
C CYS A 237 0.75 -19.61 -18.76
N TYR A 238 -0.57 -19.44 -18.82
CA TYR A 238 -1.20 -18.32 -19.50
C TYR A 238 -1.87 -17.39 -18.50
N VAL A 239 -1.66 -16.10 -18.66
CA VAL A 239 -2.22 -15.08 -17.76
C VAL A 239 -2.99 -14.02 -18.54
N GLU A 240 -4.12 -13.62 -17.98
CA GLU A 240 -4.88 -12.45 -18.42
C GLU A 240 -4.42 -11.22 -17.63
N THR A 241 -3.97 -10.16 -18.33
CA THR A 241 -3.49 -8.91 -17.72
C THR A 241 -4.46 -7.74 -17.83
N LYS A 242 -5.72 -8.00 -18.17
CA LYS A 242 -6.76 -6.98 -18.36
C LYS A 242 -6.87 -5.96 -17.21
N ASN A 243 -6.60 -6.39 -15.98
CA ASN A 243 -6.68 -5.52 -14.80
C ASN A 243 -5.45 -4.61 -14.59
N LEU A 244 -4.33 -4.86 -15.29
CA LEU A 244 -3.08 -4.12 -15.15
C LEU A 244 -2.89 -3.11 -16.30
N ASP A 245 -2.93 -3.60 -17.54
CA ASP A 245 -2.63 -2.82 -18.74
C ASP A 245 -3.82 -2.72 -19.72
N GLY A 246 -4.94 -3.41 -19.43
CA GLY A 246 -6.12 -3.42 -20.28
C GLY A 246 -5.99 -4.33 -21.51
N GLU A 247 -4.90 -5.09 -21.65
CA GLU A 247 -4.74 -6.05 -22.73
C GLU A 247 -5.67 -7.25 -22.55
N THR A 248 -6.33 -7.67 -23.63
CA THR A 248 -7.29 -8.80 -23.63
C THR A 248 -6.66 -10.12 -24.04
N ASN A 249 -5.44 -10.09 -24.59
CA ASN A 249 -4.75 -11.28 -25.02
C ASN A 249 -4.12 -11.98 -23.81
N LEU A 250 -4.09 -13.31 -23.87
CA LEU A 250 -3.37 -14.11 -22.88
C LEU A 250 -1.86 -13.94 -23.12
N LYS A 251 -1.13 -13.61 -22.05
CA LYS A 251 0.34 -13.58 -22.07
C LYS A 251 0.87 -14.94 -21.61
N VAL A 252 1.88 -15.44 -22.32
CA VAL A 252 2.61 -16.65 -21.93
C VAL A 252 3.65 -16.30 -20.87
N ARG A 253 3.75 -17.13 -19.84
CA ARG A 253 4.76 -17.07 -18.79
C ARG A 253 5.40 -18.44 -18.63
N HIS A 254 6.63 -18.47 -18.12
CA HIS A 254 7.42 -19.69 -17.94
C HIS A 254 7.68 -19.94 -16.45
N CYS A 255 7.82 -21.20 -16.05
CA CYS A 255 8.34 -21.54 -14.73
C CYS A 255 9.86 -21.54 -14.72
N VAL A 256 10.44 -21.40 -13.53
CA VAL A 256 11.90 -21.55 -13.39
C VAL A 256 12.30 -22.99 -13.73
N PRO A 257 13.27 -23.22 -14.64
CA PRO A 257 13.59 -24.57 -15.12
C PRO A 257 14.02 -25.54 -14.01
N SER A 258 14.81 -25.07 -13.04
CA SER A 258 15.25 -25.91 -11.92
C SER A 258 14.13 -26.37 -11.01
N THR A 259 12.94 -25.77 -11.06
CA THR A 259 11.83 -26.07 -10.13
C THR A 259 10.65 -26.77 -10.80
N ILE A 260 10.76 -27.10 -12.08
CA ILE A 260 9.68 -27.72 -12.89
C ILE A 260 9.18 -29.06 -12.33
N SER A 261 10.03 -29.80 -11.61
CA SER A 261 9.69 -31.10 -11.05
C SER A 261 8.76 -31.03 -9.83
N ILE A 262 8.50 -29.85 -9.28
CA ILE A 262 7.65 -29.69 -8.10
C ILE A 262 6.19 -29.87 -8.50
N THR A 263 5.53 -30.89 -7.97
CA THR A 263 4.09 -31.12 -8.26
C THR A 263 3.29 -31.39 -6.99
N THR A 264 3.91 -32.08 -6.03
CA THR A 264 3.29 -32.49 -4.77
C THR A 264 3.72 -31.60 -3.60
N GLU A 265 2.96 -31.67 -2.52
CA GLU A 265 3.26 -31.03 -1.25
C GLU A 265 4.61 -31.48 -0.70
N SER A 266 4.91 -32.78 -0.80
CA SER A 266 6.18 -33.36 -0.37
C SER A 266 7.37 -32.81 -1.17
N ASP A 267 7.21 -32.54 -2.47
CA ASP A 267 8.27 -31.91 -3.27
C ASP A 267 8.56 -30.49 -2.78
N CYS A 268 7.53 -29.77 -2.37
CA CYS A 268 7.66 -28.41 -1.82
C CYS A 268 8.38 -28.40 -0.46
N GLU A 269 8.25 -29.46 0.34
CA GLU A 269 8.98 -29.58 1.61
C GLU A 269 10.46 -29.91 1.42
N ASN A 270 10.78 -30.73 0.41
CA ASN A 270 12.13 -31.23 0.20
C ASN A 270 12.99 -30.28 -0.64
N ILE A 271 12.38 -29.37 -1.40
CA ILE A 271 13.14 -28.46 -2.25
C ILE A 271 13.78 -27.33 -1.45
N ALA A 272 15.10 -27.20 -1.53
CA ALA A 272 15.85 -26.14 -0.89
C ALA A 272 16.44 -25.19 -1.93
N PHE A 273 16.18 -23.89 -1.80
CA PHE A 273 16.77 -22.84 -2.65
C PHE A 273 16.59 -21.46 -2.00
N TYR A 274 17.28 -20.46 -2.52
CA TYR A 274 16.97 -19.07 -2.22
C TYR A 274 16.91 -18.24 -3.49
N VAL A 275 16.14 -17.15 -3.45
CA VAL A 275 16.00 -16.20 -4.55
C VAL A 275 16.61 -14.87 -4.12
N GLU A 276 17.52 -14.35 -4.92
CA GLU A 276 17.99 -12.97 -4.83
C GLU A 276 17.17 -12.11 -5.80
N SER A 277 16.26 -11.30 -5.25
CA SER A 277 15.38 -10.40 -5.99
C SER A 277 15.89 -8.97 -5.90
N GLU A 278 15.64 -8.19 -6.96
CA GLU A 278 15.75 -6.74 -6.87
C GLU A 278 14.73 -6.13 -5.89
N GLN A 279 14.93 -4.85 -5.55
CA GLN A 279 14.00 -4.09 -4.71
C GLN A 279 12.69 -3.76 -5.45
N PRO A 280 11.58 -3.57 -4.71
CA PRO A 280 10.29 -3.25 -5.31
C PRO A 280 10.36 -1.96 -6.12
N HIS A 281 9.96 -2.04 -7.40
CA HIS A 281 9.92 -0.90 -8.31
C HIS A 281 8.64 -0.93 -9.18
N SER A 282 8.19 0.24 -9.63
CA SER A 282 6.90 0.40 -10.31
C SER A 282 6.87 -0.11 -11.75
N ASN A 283 8.01 -0.26 -12.45
CA ASN A 283 8.01 -0.77 -13.82
C ASN A 283 7.40 -2.19 -13.90
N LEU A 284 6.25 -2.30 -14.58
CA LEU A 284 5.47 -3.53 -14.77
C LEU A 284 6.12 -4.54 -15.71
N TYR A 285 7.02 -4.08 -16.60
CA TYR A 285 7.60 -4.91 -17.67
C TYR A 285 9.04 -5.34 -17.39
N SER A 286 9.56 -5.00 -16.21
CA SER A 286 10.91 -5.35 -15.81
C SER A 286 10.84 -6.08 -14.48
N TYR A 287 11.56 -7.18 -14.41
CA TYR A 287 11.87 -7.88 -13.18
C TYR A 287 13.21 -8.60 -13.38
N THR A 288 14.10 -8.50 -12.40
CA THR A 288 15.40 -9.17 -12.38
C THR A 288 15.59 -9.87 -11.04
N GLY A 289 15.74 -11.17 -11.10
CA GLY A 289 16.10 -12.01 -9.96
C GLY A 289 17.03 -13.14 -10.37
N VAL A 290 17.57 -13.83 -9.38
CA VAL A 290 18.39 -15.03 -9.58
C VAL A 290 18.00 -16.07 -8.54
N LEU A 291 17.66 -17.28 -9.00
CA LEU A 291 17.40 -18.43 -8.13
C LEU A 291 18.70 -19.21 -7.96
N HIS A 292 19.05 -19.48 -6.71
CA HIS A 292 20.20 -20.28 -6.32
C HIS A 292 19.72 -21.56 -5.65
N ARG A 293 19.93 -22.69 -6.31
CA ARG A 293 19.59 -24.01 -5.79
C ARG A 293 20.87 -24.82 -5.52
N PRO A 294 21.13 -25.25 -4.28
CA PRO A 294 22.21 -26.19 -4.00
C PRO A 294 21.96 -27.52 -4.71
N ASP A 295 23.01 -28.08 -5.31
CA ASP A 295 22.95 -29.41 -5.92
C ASP A 295 22.91 -30.50 -4.84
N HIS A 296 21.92 -31.39 -4.90
CA HIS A 296 21.79 -32.53 -3.98
C HIS A 296 22.86 -33.61 -4.26
N GLY A 297 23.55 -33.57 -5.40
CA GLY A 297 24.52 -34.57 -5.85
C GLY A 297 25.92 -34.47 -5.24
N GLY A 298 26.24 -33.47 -4.42
CA GLY A 298 27.52 -33.36 -3.69
C GLY A 298 28.78 -33.12 -4.55
N THR A 299 28.68 -33.14 -5.88
CA THR A 299 29.83 -33.00 -6.80
C THR A 299 29.77 -31.80 -7.75
N GLY A 300 28.75 -30.94 -7.70
CA GLY A 300 28.54 -29.88 -8.70
C GLY A 300 28.17 -28.52 -8.12
N ASN A 301 28.59 -27.47 -8.83
CA ASN A 301 28.28 -26.06 -8.56
C ASN A 301 26.78 -25.83 -8.29
N ASN A 302 26.46 -24.87 -7.42
CA ASN A 302 25.09 -24.38 -7.24
C ASN A 302 24.43 -24.11 -8.59
N ILE A 303 23.20 -24.58 -8.80
CA ILE A 303 22.42 -24.28 -9.98
C ILE A 303 21.94 -22.83 -9.84
N ILE A 304 22.21 -22.03 -10.86
CA ILE A 304 21.92 -20.60 -10.89
C ILE A 304 21.01 -20.33 -12.09
N ASP A 305 19.74 -20.03 -11.83
CA ASP A 305 18.77 -19.69 -12.85
C ASP A 305 18.45 -18.19 -12.81
N PRO A 306 18.63 -17.45 -13.91
CA PRO A 306 18.16 -16.07 -14.00
C PRO A 306 16.63 -16.05 -14.07
N ILE A 307 16.01 -15.12 -13.36
CA ILE A 307 14.56 -14.93 -13.32
C ILE A 307 14.25 -13.58 -13.97
N SER A 308 13.40 -13.61 -14.98
CA SER A 308 12.93 -12.42 -15.69
C SER A 308 11.45 -12.12 -15.38
N ILE A 309 10.92 -11.05 -15.96
CA ILE A 309 9.50 -10.72 -15.86
C ILE A 309 8.61 -11.84 -16.42
N ASN A 310 9.10 -12.63 -17.37
CA ASN A 310 8.38 -13.75 -17.97
C ASN A 310 8.16 -14.92 -17.01
N ASP A 311 8.88 -14.94 -15.89
CA ASP A 311 8.82 -16.01 -14.89
C ASP A 311 8.04 -15.59 -13.63
N VAL A 312 7.42 -14.40 -13.67
CA VAL A 312 6.70 -13.80 -12.55
C VAL A 312 5.23 -13.57 -12.90
N LEU A 313 4.36 -13.92 -11.94
CA LEU A 313 2.95 -13.57 -11.92
C LEU A 313 2.76 -12.31 -11.07
N LEU A 314 2.18 -11.27 -11.67
CA LEU A 314 1.86 -10.04 -10.97
C LEU A 314 0.47 -10.11 -10.33
N ARG A 315 0.32 -9.44 -9.19
CA ARG A 315 -0.98 -9.23 -8.54
C ARG A 315 -1.96 -8.57 -9.51
N GLY A 316 -3.17 -9.12 -9.57
CA GLY A 316 -4.24 -8.64 -10.45
C GLY A 316 -4.31 -9.37 -11.80
N CYS A 317 -3.27 -10.15 -12.16
CA CYS A 317 -3.37 -11.12 -13.23
C CYS A 317 -4.31 -12.27 -12.84
N VAL A 318 -4.92 -12.91 -13.83
CA VAL A 318 -5.76 -14.10 -13.65
C VAL A 318 -5.14 -15.25 -14.43
N LEU A 319 -4.95 -16.39 -13.76
CA LEU A 319 -4.48 -17.61 -14.43
C LEU A 319 -5.58 -18.13 -15.37
N ARG A 320 -5.22 -18.44 -16.61
CA ARG A 320 -6.14 -18.96 -17.63
C ARG A 320 -5.50 -20.14 -18.34
N ASN A 321 -6.30 -21.05 -18.88
CA ASN A 321 -5.84 -22.17 -19.72
C ASN A 321 -4.68 -23.00 -19.12
N THR A 322 -4.60 -23.04 -17.78
CA THR A 322 -3.60 -23.79 -17.03
C THR A 322 -4.32 -24.34 -15.80
N GLN A 323 -4.29 -25.65 -15.59
CA GLN A 323 -5.08 -26.28 -14.50
C GLN A 323 -4.62 -25.79 -13.13
N TRP A 324 -3.30 -25.73 -12.93
CA TRP A 324 -2.71 -25.21 -11.72
C TRP A 324 -1.32 -24.61 -12.00
N ALA A 325 -0.95 -23.63 -11.18
CA ALA A 325 0.40 -23.07 -11.13
C ALA A 325 0.83 -22.93 -9.67
N ILE A 326 2.05 -23.35 -9.36
CA ILE A 326 2.68 -23.19 -8.05
C ILE A 326 3.68 -22.05 -8.16
N GLY A 327 3.69 -21.16 -7.17
CA GLY A 327 4.73 -20.14 -7.12
C GLY A 327 5.06 -19.63 -5.73
N LEU A 328 6.20 -18.95 -5.66
CA LEU A 328 6.79 -18.38 -4.46
C LEU A 328 6.47 -16.89 -4.38
N VAL A 329 5.88 -16.44 -3.26
CA VAL A 329 5.55 -15.04 -3.07
C VAL A 329 6.81 -14.21 -2.80
N VAL A 330 7.01 -13.15 -3.59
CA VAL A 330 8.19 -12.26 -3.52
C VAL A 330 7.84 -10.87 -3.00
N PHE A 331 6.74 -10.30 -3.47
CA PHE A 331 6.24 -9.00 -3.01
C PHE A 331 4.80 -9.11 -2.55
N THR A 332 4.50 -8.51 -1.41
CA THR A 332 3.17 -8.48 -0.78
C THR A 332 2.70 -7.04 -0.61
N GLY A 333 1.38 -6.84 -0.53
CA GLY A 333 0.79 -5.58 -0.11
C GLY A 333 1.26 -4.38 -0.93
N THR A 334 1.80 -3.36 -0.24
CA THR A 334 2.29 -2.11 -0.83
C THR A 334 3.53 -2.28 -1.71
N ASP A 335 4.25 -3.39 -1.59
CA ASP A 335 5.45 -3.67 -2.39
C ASP A 335 5.11 -4.24 -3.77
N THR A 336 3.86 -4.72 -3.97
CA THR A 336 3.45 -5.27 -5.27
C THR A 336 3.45 -4.19 -6.34
N LYS A 337 3.84 -4.54 -7.57
CA LYS A 337 3.99 -3.57 -8.66
C LYS A 337 2.70 -2.80 -8.94
N ILE A 338 1.54 -3.45 -8.85
CA ILE A 338 0.23 -2.79 -9.01
C ILE A 338 -0.02 -1.72 -7.95
N MET A 339 0.39 -1.96 -6.70
CA MET A 339 0.22 -0.98 -5.60
C MET A 339 1.19 0.18 -5.73
N LEU A 340 2.44 -0.07 -6.16
CA LEU A 340 3.41 0.99 -6.46
C LEU A 340 2.95 1.91 -7.60
N ASN A 341 2.18 1.40 -8.56
CA ASN A 341 1.59 2.21 -9.63
C ASN A 341 0.25 2.88 -9.23
N SER A 342 -0.43 2.38 -8.20
CA SER A 342 -1.72 2.92 -7.76
C SER A 342 -1.58 4.22 -6.95
N GLY A 343 -0.45 4.39 -6.26
CA GLY A 343 -0.18 5.56 -5.41
C GLY A 343 -1.15 5.70 -4.22
N ASP A 344 -0.90 6.69 -3.37
CA ASP A 344 -1.85 7.04 -2.31
C ASP A 344 -3.10 7.68 -2.89
N THR A 345 -4.28 7.28 -2.43
CA THR A 345 -5.56 7.84 -2.87
C THR A 345 -5.60 9.36 -2.63
N PRO A 346 -5.50 10.21 -3.68
CA PRO A 346 -5.35 11.64 -3.48
C PRO A 346 -6.70 12.29 -3.14
N SER A 347 -6.65 13.42 -2.43
CA SER A 347 -7.81 14.31 -2.28
C SER A 347 -8.09 14.99 -3.63
N LYS A 348 -8.97 14.41 -4.44
CA LYS A 348 -9.38 15.03 -5.72
C LYS A 348 -10.16 16.30 -5.43
N ARG A 349 -9.73 17.43 -6.00
CA ARG A 349 -10.48 18.69 -6.06
C ARG A 349 -10.74 19.02 -7.52
N SER A 350 -11.94 19.50 -7.82
CA SER A 350 -12.25 19.86 -9.20
C SER A 350 -11.54 21.16 -9.58
N ARG A 351 -11.14 21.32 -10.85
CA ARG A 351 -10.56 22.58 -11.33
C ARG A 351 -11.53 23.74 -11.14
N ILE A 352 -12.82 23.50 -11.36
CA ILE A 352 -13.90 24.45 -11.12
C ILE A 352 -13.93 24.86 -9.64
N GLU A 353 -13.80 23.93 -8.68
CA GLU A 353 -13.74 24.25 -7.24
C GLU A 353 -12.56 25.18 -6.91
N ILE A 354 -11.42 25.01 -7.58
CA ILE A 354 -10.26 25.89 -7.39
C ILE A 354 -10.54 27.29 -7.96
N GLU A 355 -11.07 27.38 -9.18
CA GLU A 355 -11.41 28.65 -9.85
C GLU A 355 -12.53 29.40 -9.13
N THR A 356 -13.54 28.69 -8.60
CA THR A 356 -14.63 29.26 -7.79
C THR A 356 -14.11 29.98 -6.56
N ASN A 357 -12.96 29.59 -5.98
CA ASN A 357 -12.39 30.34 -4.85
C ASN A 357 -12.07 31.79 -5.22
N PHE A 358 -11.64 32.07 -6.46
CA PHE A 358 -11.39 33.43 -6.93
C PHE A 358 -12.68 34.25 -7.04
N HIS A 359 -13.74 33.64 -7.56
CA HIS A 359 -15.06 34.27 -7.63
C HIS A 359 -15.62 34.58 -6.24
N VAL A 360 -15.44 33.67 -5.28
CA VAL A 360 -15.82 33.91 -3.88
C VAL A 360 -15.05 35.11 -3.32
N CYS A 361 -13.72 35.16 -3.47
CA CYS A 361 -12.94 36.33 -3.02
C CYS A 361 -13.42 37.65 -3.65
N SER A 362 -13.71 37.64 -4.96
CA SER A 362 -14.18 38.82 -5.68
C SER A 362 -15.56 39.28 -5.20
N PHE A 363 -16.47 38.33 -4.95
CA PHE A 363 -17.81 38.61 -4.42
C PHE A 363 -17.74 39.20 -3.01
N VAL A 364 -16.87 38.66 -2.14
CA VAL A 364 -16.65 39.18 -0.79
C VAL A 364 -16.13 40.62 -0.85
N HIS A 365 -15.13 40.89 -1.71
CA HIS A 365 -14.60 42.23 -1.87
C HIS A 365 -15.67 43.22 -2.37
N LEU A 366 -16.52 42.80 -3.30
CA LEU A 366 -17.62 43.60 -3.81
C LEU A 366 -18.68 43.90 -2.73
N GLN A 367 -19.03 42.92 -1.89
CA GLN A 367 -19.98 43.13 -0.78
C GLN A 367 -19.48 44.15 0.23
N GLU A 368 -18.20 44.08 0.61
CA GLU A 368 -17.61 45.06 1.52
C GLU A 368 -17.52 46.46 0.89
N TYR A 369 -17.21 46.55 -0.41
CA TYR A 369 -17.27 47.80 -1.15
C TYR A 369 -18.68 48.42 -1.16
N GLN A 370 -19.71 47.61 -1.38
CA GLN A 370 -21.10 48.08 -1.36
C GLN A 370 -21.54 48.55 0.03
N LYS A 371 -21.18 47.83 1.10
CA LYS A 371 -21.42 48.28 2.48
C LYS A 371 -20.73 49.62 2.74
N MET A 372 -19.47 49.77 2.34
CA MET A 372 -18.70 50.99 2.57
C MET A 372 -19.26 52.19 1.77
N LEU A 373 -19.84 51.96 0.59
CA LEU A 373 -20.52 52.98 -0.21
C LEU A 373 -21.90 53.39 0.35
N PHE A 374 -22.64 52.47 0.99
CA PHE A 374 -23.99 52.73 1.50
C PHE A 374 -24.05 53.21 2.96
N VAL A 375 -23.09 52.84 3.81
CA VAL A 375 -23.04 53.27 5.24
C VAL A 375 -22.92 54.80 5.44
N PRO A 376 -22.26 55.60 4.57
CA PRO A 376 -22.23 57.06 4.71
C PRO A 376 -23.60 57.74 4.52
N GLN A 377 -24.54 57.12 3.79
CA GLN A 377 -25.86 57.73 3.51
C GLN A 377 -26.80 57.68 4.72
N LEU A 378 -26.59 56.77 5.68
CA LEU A 378 -27.40 56.66 6.90
C LEU A 378 -26.92 57.58 8.03
N LYS A 379 -25.62 57.90 8.12
CA LYS A 379 -25.11 58.86 9.12
C LYS A 379 -25.54 60.31 8.85
N ASN A 380 -25.78 60.67 7.59
CA ASN A 380 -26.23 62.01 7.21
C ASN A 380 -27.76 62.22 7.33
N CYS A 381 -28.56 61.15 7.48
CA CYS A 381 -30.01 61.26 7.67
C CYS A 381 -30.43 61.35 9.14
N VAL A 382 -29.56 61.01 10.10
CA VAL A 382 -29.87 61.11 11.54
C VAL A 382 -29.49 62.48 12.13
N SER A 383 -28.69 63.30 11.44
CA SER A 383 -28.40 64.68 11.83
C SER A 383 -29.44 65.71 11.35
N LEU A 384 -30.62 65.27 10.90
CA LEU A 384 -31.65 66.11 10.28
C LEU A 384 -33.06 65.95 10.89
N PHE A 385 -33.14 65.52 12.14
CA PHE A 385 -34.34 65.75 12.97
C PHE A 385 -33.93 66.39 14.29
N PRO A 386 -34.47 67.58 14.63
CA PRO A 386 -34.13 68.33 15.84
C PRO A 386 -34.64 67.69 17.13
#